data_AF-A0A165TJR8-F1
#
_entry.id   AF-A0A165TJR8-F1
#
_cell.length_a   1.000
_cell.length_b   1.000
_cell.length_c   1.000
_cell.angle_alpha   90.00
_cell.angle_beta   90.00
_cell.angle_gamma   90.00
#
_symmetry.space_group_name_H-M   'P 1'
#
loop_
_entity.id
_entity.type
_entity.pdbx_description
1 polymer ?
#
loop_
_entity_poly.entity_id
_entity_poly.type
_entity_poly.pdbx_seq_one_letter_code
_entity_poly.pdbx_strand_id
1 'polypeptide(L)'
;MSSHFYDKISSDQLTADEKQALEDIQYEIDRHDLEYADNFRWYQEGDEEGEIAYNEAAESGCCGSFNTTTMINGQKWFIGCNYGH
;
A
#
# COMPACT_ATOMS: atom_id res chain seq x y z
N MET A 1 7.94 2.61 -20.26
CA MET A 1 8.61 2.02 -19.08
C MET A 1 7.50 1.71 -18.11
N SER A 2 7.12 0.44 -17.98
CA SER A 2 6.03 0.03 -17.09
C SER A 2 6.54 0.07 -15.65
N SER A 3 5.90 0.87 -14.81
CA SER A 3 6.01 0.81 -13.34
C SER A 3 5.45 -0.53 -12.86
N HIS A 4 6.32 -1.55 -12.90
CA HIS A 4 6.04 -2.90 -12.43
C HIS A 4 6.53 -3.08 -10.99
N PHE A 5 5.98 -2.32 -10.04
CA PHE A 5 6.34 -2.56 -8.64
C PHE A 5 5.39 -3.54 -7.94
N TYR A 6 4.11 -3.63 -8.33
CA TYR A 6 3.12 -4.41 -7.57
C TYR A 6 2.47 -5.59 -8.31
N ASP A 7 2.58 -5.66 -9.65
CA ASP A 7 2.01 -6.76 -10.45
C ASP A 7 2.86 -8.06 -10.48
N LYS A 8 3.95 -8.15 -9.70
CA LYS A 8 4.90 -9.28 -9.77
C LYS A 8 5.26 -9.95 -8.45
N ILE A 9 4.61 -9.61 -7.34
CA ILE A 9 4.88 -10.30 -6.08
C ILE A 9 3.80 -11.36 -5.90
N SER A 10 4.10 -12.60 -6.32
CA SER A 10 3.36 -13.77 -5.83
C SER A 10 3.31 -13.69 -4.30
N SER A 11 2.16 -13.95 -3.67
CA SER A 11 1.98 -13.87 -2.21
C SER A 11 3.02 -14.63 -1.38
N ASP A 12 3.77 -15.53 -2.02
CA ASP A 12 4.91 -16.27 -1.48
C ASP A 12 6.21 -15.46 -1.31
N GLN A 13 6.29 -14.26 -1.88
CA GLN A 13 7.48 -13.40 -1.86
C GLN A 13 7.40 -12.24 -0.84
N LEU A 14 6.22 -12.02 -0.22
CA LEU A 14 6.05 -11.01 0.82
C LEU A 14 6.66 -11.47 2.15
N THR A 15 7.40 -10.58 2.78
CA THR A 15 7.85 -10.73 4.17
C THR A 15 6.66 -10.76 5.13
N ALA A 16 6.89 -11.20 6.37
CA ALA A 16 5.84 -11.21 7.39
C ALA A 16 5.29 -9.79 7.66
N ASP A 17 6.15 -8.78 7.64
CA ASP A 17 5.75 -7.41 7.90
C ASP A 17 4.93 -6.82 6.74
N GLU A 18 5.29 -7.14 5.49
CA GLU A 18 4.50 -6.71 4.33
C GLU A 18 3.14 -7.39 4.27
N LYS A 19 3.04 -8.66 4.72
CA LYS A 19 1.76 -9.33 4.89
C LYS A 19 0.90 -8.63 5.93
N GLN A 20 1.50 -8.23 7.06
CA GLN A 20 0.78 -7.44 8.07
C GLN A 20 0.35 -6.07 7.53
N ALA A 21 1.21 -5.39 6.76
CA ALA A 21 0.85 -4.12 6.13
C ALA A 21 -0.36 -4.26 5.18
N LEU A 22 -0.41 -5.37 4.43
CA LEU A 22 -1.55 -5.67 3.56
C LEU A 22 -2.83 -5.97 4.36
N GLU A 23 -2.73 -6.72 5.47
CA GLU A 23 -3.87 -6.95 6.37
C GLU A 23 -4.38 -5.63 6.98
N ASP A 24 -3.47 -4.72 7.37
CA ASP A 24 -3.82 -3.41 7.90
C ASP A 24 -4.50 -2.52 6.84
N ILE A 25 -4.06 -2.60 5.57
CA ILE A 25 -4.74 -1.94 4.44
C ILE A 25 -6.17 -2.47 4.29
N GLN A 26 -6.35 -3.80 4.33
CA GLN A 26 -7.68 -4.42 4.22
C GLN A 26 -8.61 -3.99 5.36
N TYR A 27 -8.08 -3.92 6.58
CA TYR A 27 -8.83 -3.42 7.73
C TYR A 27 -9.32 -1.97 7.51
N GLU A 28 -8.46 -1.08 7.00
CA GLU A 28 -8.85 0.31 6.74
C GLU A 28 -9.84 0.43 5.57
N ILE A 29 -9.73 -0.41 4.53
CA ILE A 29 -10.70 -0.49 3.44
C ILE A 29 -12.10 -0.81 3.99
N ASP A 30 -12.20 -1.87 4.79
CA ASP A 30 -13.49 -2.31 5.37
C ASP A 30 -14.04 -1.27 6.35
N ARG A 31 -13.16 -0.63 7.14
CA ARG A 31 -13.54 0.38 8.13
C ARG A 31 -14.06 1.67 7.50
N HIS A 32 -13.50 2.06 6.35
CA HIS A 32 -13.84 3.29 5.65
C HIS A 32 -14.83 3.07 4.49
N ASP A 33 -15.27 1.84 4.25
CA ASP A 33 -16.16 1.45 3.15
C ASP A 33 -15.59 1.89 1.79
N LEU A 34 -14.28 1.64 1.57
CA LEU A 34 -13.58 2.05 0.37
C LEU A 34 -13.90 1.08 -0.78
N GLU A 35 -14.93 1.41 -1.55
CA GLU A 35 -15.35 0.59 -2.69
C GLU A 35 -14.30 0.58 -3.82
N TYR A 36 -14.14 -0.60 -4.43
CA TYR A 36 -13.23 -0.84 -5.56
C TYR A 36 -11.78 -0.46 -5.27
N ALA A 37 -11.31 -0.77 -4.06
CA ALA A 37 -9.94 -0.47 -3.67
C ALA A 37 -8.91 -1.27 -4.49
N ASP A 38 -7.90 -0.57 -5.00
CA ASP A 38 -6.80 -1.11 -5.78
C ASP A 38 -5.47 -0.40 -5.47
N ASN A 39 -4.41 -0.74 -6.21
CA ASN A 39 -3.08 -0.13 -6.07
C ASN A 39 -2.59 -0.05 -4.61
N PHE A 40 -2.68 -1.19 -3.91
CA PHE A 40 -2.21 -1.34 -2.53
C PHE A 40 -0.72 -1.05 -2.46
N ARG A 41 -0.35 -0.19 -1.52
CA ARG A 41 1.00 0.36 -1.41
C ARG A 41 1.39 0.46 0.04
N TRP A 42 2.66 0.21 0.32
CA TRP A 42 3.23 0.34 1.65
C TRP A 42 4.73 0.63 1.56
N TYR A 43 5.29 1.28 2.57
CA TYR A 43 6.73 1.38 2.75
C TYR A 43 7.09 1.63 4.22
N GLN A 44 8.32 1.29 4.60
CA GLN A 44 8.84 1.55 5.94
C GLN A 44 9.29 3.00 6.09
N GLU A 45 9.03 3.63 7.23
CA GLU A 45 9.59 4.95 7.52
C GLU A 45 11.14 4.91 7.45
N GLY A 46 11.70 5.73 6.55
CA GLY A 46 13.14 5.77 6.25
C GLY A 46 13.56 5.06 4.97
N ASP A 47 12.65 4.35 4.29
CA ASP A 47 12.88 3.77 2.96
C ASP A 47 12.56 4.79 1.85
N GLU A 48 13.58 5.53 1.40
CA GLU A 48 13.42 6.57 0.37
C GLU A 48 12.98 5.98 -0.99
N GLU A 49 13.45 4.79 -1.37
CA GLU A 49 13.04 4.15 -2.62
C GLU A 49 11.58 3.67 -2.53
N GLY A 50 11.20 3.09 -1.38
CA GLY A 50 9.83 2.70 -1.09
C GLY A 50 8.86 3.89 -1.10
N GLU A 51 9.27 5.04 -0.55
CA GLU A 51 8.47 6.27 -0.58
C GLU A 51 8.22 6.77 -2.01
N ILE A 52 9.25 6.75 -2.87
CA ILE A 52 9.11 7.13 -4.28
C ILE A 52 8.12 6.20 -4.99
N ALA A 53 8.32 4.87 -4.86
CA ALA A 53 7.44 3.88 -5.48
C ALA A 53 5.99 3.99 -4.97
N TYR A 54 5.81 4.29 -3.68
CA TYR A 54 4.50 4.53 -3.07
C TYR A 54 3.79 5.72 -3.71
N ASN A 55 4.49 6.84 -3.88
CA ASN A 55 3.93 8.06 -4.45
C ASN A 55 3.61 7.89 -5.95
N GLU A 56 4.50 7.26 -6.72
CA GLU A 56 4.25 6.96 -8.14
C GLU A 56 3.02 6.05 -8.31
N ALA A 57 2.85 5.05 -7.43
CA ALA A 57 1.68 4.19 -7.44
C ALA A 57 0.39 4.97 -7.10
N ALA A 58 0.44 5.86 -6.11
CA ALA A 58 -0.70 6.69 -5.73
C ALA A 58 -1.17 7.61 -6.87
N GLU A 59 -0.22 8.18 -7.64
CA GLU A 59 -0.50 9.03 -8.80
C GLU A 59 -1.07 8.27 -10.01
N SER A 60 -0.86 6.96 -10.07
CA SER A 60 -1.40 6.13 -11.15
C SER A 60 -2.91 5.86 -11.06
N GLY A 61 -3.51 6.11 -9.89
CA GLY A 61 -4.96 5.97 -9.67
C GLY A 61 -5.78 7.13 -10.24
N CYS A 62 -7.02 6.86 -10.64
CA CYS A 62 -7.86 7.85 -11.35
C CYS A 62 -8.78 8.68 -10.45
N CYS A 63 -9.26 8.12 -9.33
CA CYS A 63 -10.43 8.65 -8.62
C CYS A 63 -10.10 9.13 -7.20
N GLY A 64 -9.85 8.21 -6.27
CA GLY A 64 -9.53 8.49 -4.88
C GLY A 64 -8.22 7.85 -4.43
N SER A 65 -7.63 8.39 -3.37
CA SER A 65 -6.51 7.79 -2.67
C SER A 65 -6.69 7.88 -1.16
N PHE A 66 -6.39 6.79 -0.47
CA PHE A 66 -6.36 6.71 0.98
C PHE A 66 -4.93 6.44 1.42
N ASN A 67 -4.45 7.18 2.41
CA ASN A 67 -3.11 7.05 2.96
C ASN A 67 -3.18 7.18 4.48
N THR A 68 -2.53 6.28 5.19
CA THR A 68 -2.40 6.32 6.65
C THR A 68 -1.09 5.68 7.09
N THR A 69 -0.88 5.56 8.39
CA THR A 69 0.30 4.92 8.97
C THR A 69 -0.11 3.84 9.95
N THR A 70 0.68 2.78 10.01
CA THR A 70 0.55 1.69 10.99
C THR A 70 1.89 1.41 11.68
N MET A 71 1.85 0.68 12.80
CA MET A 71 3.03 0.25 13.54
C MET A 71 3.16 -1.26 13.46
N ILE A 72 4.21 -1.75 12.81
CA ILE A 72 4.49 -3.19 12.64
C ILE A 72 5.84 -3.47 13.29
N ASN A 73 5.86 -4.35 14.30
CA ASN A 73 7.07 -4.70 15.06
C ASN A 73 7.84 -3.49 15.64
N GLY A 74 7.11 -2.42 16.00
CA GLY A 74 7.70 -1.19 16.53
C GLY A 74 8.32 -0.26 15.48
N GLN A 75 8.26 -0.64 14.20
CA GLN A 75 8.61 0.21 13.07
C GLN A 75 7.34 0.89 12.53
N LYS A 76 7.46 2.16 12.15
CA LYS A 76 6.37 2.87 11.48
C LYS A 76 6.36 2.54 9.99
N TRP A 77 5.18 2.24 9.47
CA TRP A 77 4.93 1.98 8.06
C TRP A 77 3.88 2.95 7.55
N PHE A 78 4.04 3.35 6.31
CA PHE A 78 3.04 4.07 5.55
C PHE A 78 2.29 3.05 4.71
N ILE A 79 0.97 3.15 4.70
CA ILE A 79 0.09 2.22 3.99
C ILE A 79 -1.01 2.98 3.25
N GLY A 80 -1.46 2.47 2.12
CA GLY A 80 -2.52 3.10 1.36
C GLY A 80 -3.04 2.28 0.19
N CYS A 81 -4.09 2.81 -0.41
CA CYS A 81 -4.76 2.26 -1.58
C CYS A 81 -5.39 3.39 -2.41
N ASN A 82 -5.68 3.11 -3.67
CA ASN A 82 -6.60 3.91 -4.48
C ASN A 82 -8.00 3.29 -4.38
N TYR A 83 -9.05 4.08 -4.63
CA TYR A 83 -10.44 3.63 -4.52
C TYR A 83 -11.37 4.46 -5.39
N GLY A 84 -12.62 4.00 -5.55
CA GLY A 84 -13.69 4.73 -6.24
C GLY A 84 -13.69 4.55 -7.76
N HIS A 85 -13.30 3.36 -8.24
CA HIS A 85 -13.28 3.01 -9.66
C HIS A 85 -14.67 3.02 -10.31
#